data_AF-A0A1Y2M3R0-F1
#
_entry.id   AF-A0A1Y2M3R0-F1
#
_cell.length_a   1.000
_cell.length_b   1.000
_cell.length_c   1.000
_cell.angle_alpha   90.00
_cell.angle_beta   90.00
_cell.angle_gamma   90.00
#
_symmetry.space_group_name_H-M   'P 1'
#
loop_
_entity.id
_entity.type
_entity.pdbx_description
1 polymer ?
#
loop_
_entity_poly.entity_id
_entity_poly.type
_entity_poly.pdbx_seq_one_letter_code
_entity_poly.pdbx_strand_id
1 'polypeptide(L)'
;MRSNWRTLLFSGLLGLASQASAQVAKVCPSTNVCFQLNIPESTASSGSGDIFFQISAPTTYSWVALGQGQKMPGSNMFVVYTSADGNNVTLSPRSSSGYSMPTLNSNTKVELLGGSGVSNGVMTANVKCEPP
;
A
#
# COMPACT_ATOMS: atom_id res chain seq x y z
N MET A 1 26.38 59.53 -31.32
CA MET A 1 26.38 58.19 -31.94
C MET A 1 25.56 57.26 -31.07
N ARG A 2 24.70 56.44 -31.69
CA ARG A 2 23.67 55.60 -31.07
C ARG A 2 24.30 54.45 -30.27
N SER A 3 23.87 54.23 -29.02
CA SER A 3 24.20 53.01 -28.27
C SER A 3 22.93 52.18 -28.10
N ASN A 4 22.96 50.99 -28.71
CA ASN A 4 21.84 50.08 -28.89
C ASN A 4 21.60 49.24 -27.63
N TRP A 5 20.37 49.29 -27.11
CA TRP A 5 19.92 48.38 -26.06
C TRP A 5 19.63 47.01 -26.68
N ARG A 6 20.40 45.98 -26.31
CA ARG A 6 20.09 44.58 -26.64
C ARG A 6 19.22 44.01 -25.54
N THR A 7 17.93 43.86 -25.81
CA THR A 7 17.00 43.15 -24.93
C THR A 7 17.24 41.65 -25.06
N LEU A 8 17.73 41.01 -24.01
CA LEU A 8 17.81 39.55 -23.90
C LEU A 8 16.47 39.03 -23.35
N LEU A 9 15.75 38.26 -24.16
CA LEU A 9 14.55 37.53 -23.72
C LEU A 9 15.00 36.18 -23.12
N PHE A 10 14.85 36.05 -21.80
CA PHE A 10 14.95 34.76 -21.11
C PHE A 10 13.59 34.06 -21.20
N SER A 11 13.46 33.05 -22.05
CA SER A 11 12.32 32.12 -22.03
C SER A 11 12.52 31.10 -20.92
N GLY A 12 11.81 31.26 -19.80
CA GLY A 12 11.73 30.24 -18.75
C GLY A 12 10.68 29.20 -19.10
N LEU A 13 11.06 27.91 -19.16
CA LEU A 13 10.10 26.80 -19.20
C LEU A 13 9.40 26.69 -17.84
N LEU A 14 8.08 26.92 -17.80
CA LEU A 14 7.25 26.51 -16.66
C LEU A 14 7.04 24.99 -16.72
N GLY A 15 7.69 24.25 -15.83
CA GLY A 15 7.37 22.85 -15.57
C GLY A 15 6.07 22.75 -14.77
N LEU A 16 5.02 22.21 -15.36
CA LEU A 16 3.80 21.82 -14.64
C LEU A 16 4.13 20.57 -13.80
N ALA A 17 4.37 20.75 -12.50
CA ALA A 17 4.40 19.65 -11.56
C ALA A 17 2.96 19.25 -11.23
N SER A 18 2.53 18.10 -11.74
CA SER A 18 1.26 17.50 -11.33
C SER A 18 1.35 17.05 -9.88
N GLN A 19 0.60 17.70 -8.98
CA GLN A 19 0.49 17.26 -7.60
C GLN A 19 -0.58 16.17 -7.52
N ALA A 20 -0.16 14.92 -7.31
CA ALA A 20 -1.08 13.84 -6.98
C ALA A 20 -1.43 13.96 -5.48
N SER A 21 -2.71 14.25 -5.19
CA SER A 21 -3.26 14.11 -3.84
C SER A 21 -3.76 12.68 -3.68
N ALA A 22 -3.35 11.99 -2.62
CA ALA A 22 -3.91 10.70 -2.23
C ALA A 22 -4.38 10.80 -0.79
N GLN A 23 -5.62 10.40 -0.52
CA GLN A 23 -6.14 10.37 0.84
C GLN A 23 -5.56 9.13 1.55
N VAL A 24 -4.62 9.35 2.47
CA VAL A 24 -4.11 8.27 3.32
C VAL A 24 -5.01 8.11 4.53
N ALA A 25 -5.73 6.99 4.60
CA ALA A 25 -6.47 6.61 5.79
C ALA A 25 -5.58 5.75 6.69
N LYS A 26 -5.50 6.06 8.00
CA LYS A 26 -4.80 5.24 9.00
C LYS A 26 -5.75 4.85 10.12
N VAL A 27 -5.78 3.57 10.46
CA VAL A 27 -6.56 3.03 11.58
C VAL A 27 -5.69 2.08 12.38
N CYS A 28 -5.73 2.19 13.71
CA CYS A 28 -5.05 1.27 14.61
C CYS A 28 -6.09 0.64 15.55
N PRO A 29 -6.69 -0.51 15.20
CA PRO A 29 -7.76 -1.11 16.00
C PRO A 29 -7.27 -1.70 17.33
N SER A 30 -5.97 -1.87 17.50
CA SER A 30 -5.34 -2.28 18.76
C SER A 30 -4.00 -1.58 18.92
N THR A 31 -3.44 -1.62 20.13
CA THR A 31 -2.13 -1.05 20.44
C THR A 31 -1.07 -1.64 19.51
N ASN A 32 -0.39 -0.76 18.76
CA ASN A 32 0.68 -1.08 17.81
C ASN A 32 0.28 -1.96 16.61
N VAL A 33 -1.00 -2.29 16.43
CA VAL A 33 -1.50 -2.91 15.19
C VAL A 33 -2.17 -1.82 14.38
N CYS A 34 -1.59 -1.46 13.24
CA CYS A 34 -2.06 -0.38 12.39
C CYS A 34 -2.17 -0.80 10.92
N PHE A 35 -3.15 -0.21 10.27
CA PHE A 35 -3.41 -0.33 8.84
C PHE A 35 -3.39 1.07 8.24
N GLN A 36 -2.76 1.21 7.08
CA GLN A 36 -2.81 2.43 6.28
C GLN A 36 -3.26 2.10 4.87
N LEU A 37 -4.05 2.95 4.26
CA LEU A 37 -4.57 2.78 2.90
C LEU A 37 -4.33 4.06 2.12
N ASN A 38 -3.80 3.92 0.92
CA ASN A 38 -3.61 4.96 -0.07
C ASN A 38 -4.23 4.48 -1.39
N ILE A 39 -5.19 5.24 -1.90
CA ILE A 39 -5.83 4.99 -3.19
C ILE A 39 -5.45 6.16 -4.10
N PRO A 40 -4.78 5.92 -5.24
CA PRO A 40 -4.54 6.95 -6.25
C PRO A 40 -5.86 7.56 -6.74
N GLU A 41 -5.87 8.87 -7.00
CA GLU A 41 -7.07 9.59 -7.46
C GLU A 41 -7.67 8.98 -8.73
N SER A 42 -6.82 8.53 -9.66
CA SER A 42 -7.26 7.84 -10.88
C SER A 42 -8.00 6.53 -10.57
N THR A 43 -7.51 5.74 -9.60
CA THR A 43 -8.15 4.51 -9.14
C THR A 43 -9.46 4.81 -8.41
N ALA A 44 -9.49 5.84 -7.57
CA ALA A 44 -10.69 6.26 -6.85
C ALA A 44 -11.79 6.75 -7.80
N SER A 45 -11.41 7.51 -8.84
CA SER A 45 -12.32 8.06 -9.84
C SER A 45 -12.85 7.00 -10.83
N SER A 46 -12.01 6.05 -11.26
CA SER A 46 -12.39 5.03 -12.24
C SER A 46 -13.02 3.79 -11.59
N GLY A 47 -12.80 3.56 -10.30
CA GLY A 47 -13.12 2.32 -9.61
C GLY A 47 -12.20 1.15 -9.95
N SER A 48 -11.13 1.36 -10.71
CA SER A 48 -10.20 0.32 -11.14
C SER A 48 -8.75 0.82 -11.23
N GLY A 49 -7.83 0.02 -10.71
CA GLY A 49 -6.41 0.33 -10.66
C GLY A 49 -5.80 -0.09 -9.33
N ASP A 50 -4.51 0.15 -9.21
CA ASP A 50 -3.75 -0.29 -8.05
C ASP A 50 -4.19 0.45 -6.80
N ILE A 51 -4.22 -0.27 -5.69
CA ILE A 51 -4.32 0.29 -4.34
C ILE A 51 -3.06 -0.05 -3.56
N PHE A 52 -2.72 0.83 -2.62
CA PHE A 52 -1.52 0.70 -1.81
C PHE A 52 -1.92 0.69 -0.34
N PHE A 53 -1.43 -0.27 0.43
CA PHE A 53 -1.71 -0.31 1.86
C PHE A 53 -0.51 -0.77 2.67
N GLN A 54 -0.48 -0.38 3.93
CA GLN A 54 0.49 -0.83 4.90
C GLN A 54 -0.20 -1.63 5.99
N ILE A 55 0.40 -2.74 6.39
CA ILE A 55 0.06 -3.49 7.58
C ILE A 55 1.27 -3.47 8.51
N SER A 56 1.12 -3.00 9.74
CA SER A 56 2.19 -3.01 10.75
C SER A 56 1.70 -3.59 12.06
N ALA A 57 2.47 -4.49 12.66
CA ALA A 57 2.18 -5.07 13.96
C ALA A 57 3.46 -5.50 14.69
N PRO A 58 3.47 -5.62 16.02
CA PRO A 58 4.60 -6.19 16.75
C PRO A 58 4.88 -7.64 16.33
N THR A 59 6.14 -8.05 16.32
CA THR A 59 6.55 -9.44 16.04
C THR A 59 6.17 -10.42 17.15
N THR A 60 5.60 -9.93 18.26
CA THR A 60 4.97 -10.78 19.28
C THR A 60 3.69 -11.45 18.77
N TYR A 61 3.09 -10.94 17.68
CA TYR A 61 1.99 -11.60 16.99
C TYR A 61 2.55 -12.60 15.97
N SER A 62 2.02 -13.84 15.97
CA SER A 62 2.39 -14.84 14.96
C SER A 62 1.97 -14.44 13.54
N TRP A 63 0.92 -13.65 13.41
CA TRP A 63 0.44 -13.08 12.15
C TRP A 63 -0.52 -11.91 12.43
N VAL A 64 -0.73 -11.08 11.41
CA VAL A 64 -1.74 -10.02 11.36
C VAL A 64 -2.41 -10.07 9.98
N ALA A 65 -3.68 -9.68 9.87
CA ALA A 65 -4.36 -9.69 8.59
C ALA A 65 -5.27 -8.47 8.40
N LEU A 66 -5.40 -8.03 7.15
CA LEU A 66 -6.40 -7.07 6.70
C LEU A 66 -7.40 -7.79 5.79
N GLY A 67 -8.69 -7.70 6.12
CA GLY A 67 -9.77 -8.19 5.25
C GLY A 67 -10.39 -7.04 4.45
N GLN A 68 -10.33 -7.12 3.13
CA GLN A 68 -11.08 -6.24 2.22
C GLN A 68 -12.42 -6.92 1.88
N GLY A 69 -13.49 -6.42 2.50
CA GLY A 69 -14.84 -6.94 2.37
C GLY A 69 -15.64 -6.68 3.64
N GLN A 70 -16.94 -7.03 3.64
CA GLN A 70 -17.81 -6.80 4.80
C GLN A 70 -17.70 -7.89 5.88
N LYS A 71 -17.21 -9.07 5.51
CA LYS A 71 -17.12 -10.27 6.36
C LYS A 71 -16.08 -11.22 5.78
N MET A 72 -15.73 -12.26 6.54
CA MET A 72 -14.74 -13.25 6.10
C MET A 72 -15.13 -13.97 4.78
N PRO A 73 -16.35 -14.53 4.62
CA PRO A 73 -16.80 -15.04 3.33
C PRO A 73 -16.79 -13.98 2.23
N GLY A 74 -16.12 -14.27 1.12
CA GLY A 74 -16.06 -13.39 -0.06
C GLY A 74 -15.13 -12.19 0.09
N SER A 75 -14.33 -12.10 1.17
CA SER A 75 -13.29 -11.07 1.30
C SER A 75 -11.96 -11.50 0.70
N ASN A 76 -11.19 -10.51 0.25
CA ASN A 76 -9.75 -10.66 0.06
C ASN A 76 -9.06 -10.45 1.41
N MET A 77 -8.32 -11.44 1.89
CA MET A 77 -7.61 -11.38 3.17
C MET A 77 -6.10 -11.32 2.90
N PHE A 78 -5.45 -10.28 3.38
CA PHE A 78 -4.01 -10.08 3.25
C PHE A 78 -3.34 -10.46 4.57
N VAL A 79 -2.83 -11.69 4.66
CA VAL A 79 -2.18 -12.21 5.87
C VAL A 79 -0.69 -11.90 5.81
N VAL A 80 -0.17 -11.28 6.87
CA VAL A 80 1.24 -10.92 7.03
C VAL A 80 1.80 -11.60 8.28
N TYR A 81 2.97 -12.20 8.13
CA TYR A 81 3.73 -12.82 9.22
C TYR A 81 5.22 -12.73 8.94
N THR A 82 6.07 -12.95 9.94
CA THR A 82 7.52 -12.94 9.76
C THR A 82 7.99 -14.10 8.87
N SER A 83 9.00 -13.88 8.03
CA SER A 83 9.70 -14.96 7.33
C SER A 83 10.33 -15.96 8.31
N ALA A 84 10.72 -17.13 7.81
CA ALA A 84 11.26 -18.20 8.64
C ALA A 84 12.51 -17.80 9.46
N ASP A 85 13.32 -16.89 8.93
CA ASP A 85 14.51 -16.33 9.60
C ASP A 85 14.20 -15.13 10.51
N GLY A 86 12.95 -14.65 10.52
CA GLY A 86 12.48 -13.55 11.34
C GLY A 86 12.87 -12.13 10.89
N ASN A 87 13.65 -11.99 9.81
CA ASN A 87 14.19 -10.69 9.39
C ASN A 87 13.34 -9.96 8.34
N ASN A 88 12.43 -10.68 7.70
CA ASN A 88 11.55 -10.14 6.68
C ASN A 88 10.10 -10.54 6.95
N VAL A 89 9.18 -10.13 6.08
CA VAL A 89 7.77 -10.48 6.15
C VAL A 89 7.38 -11.35 4.96
N THR A 90 6.43 -12.25 5.20
CA THR A 90 5.69 -12.96 4.16
C THR A 90 4.31 -12.35 4.05
N LEU A 91 3.87 -12.09 2.82
CA LEU A 91 2.51 -11.68 2.49
C LEU A 91 1.80 -12.84 1.78
N SER A 92 0.62 -13.24 2.28
CA SER A 92 -0.20 -14.29 1.71
C SER A 92 -1.63 -13.77 1.46
N PRO A 93 -2.02 -13.52 0.19
CA PRO A 93 -3.40 -13.22 -0.15
C PRO A 93 -4.25 -14.48 -0.01
N ARG A 94 -5.40 -14.37 0.64
CA ARG A 94 -6.28 -15.49 0.95
C ARG A 94 -7.75 -15.14 0.71
N SER A 95 -8.57 -16.17 0.56
CA SER A 95 -10.02 -16.04 0.45
C SER A 95 -10.71 -17.24 1.10
N SER A 96 -11.99 -17.08 1.44
CA SER A 96 -12.86 -18.17 1.91
C SER A 96 -14.28 -17.93 1.43
N SER A 97 -15.01 -19.00 1.14
CA SER A 97 -16.45 -18.96 0.84
C SER A 97 -17.32 -19.06 2.10
N GLY A 98 -16.72 -19.32 3.26
CA GLY A 98 -17.40 -19.53 4.53
C GLY A 98 -16.56 -19.11 5.74
N TYR A 99 -16.97 -19.56 6.92
CA TYR A 99 -16.22 -19.38 8.17
C TYR A 99 -15.26 -20.55 8.43
N SER A 100 -14.56 -20.98 7.37
CA SER A 100 -13.53 -22.02 7.41
C SER A 100 -12.17 -21.40 7.08
N MET A 101 -11.10 -22.14 7.40
CA MET A 101 -9.73 -21.68 7.15
C MET A 101 -9.56 -21.16 5.71
N PRO A 102 -9.19 -19.88 5.52
CA PRO A 102 -8.97 -19.33 4.19
C PRO A 102 -7.82 -20.04 3.48
N THR A 103 -7.96 -20.23 2.18
CA THR A 103 -6.92 -20.79 1.31
C THR A 103 -6.23 -19.67 0.53
N LEU A 104 -5.07 -19.97 -0.06
CA LEU A 104 -4.34 -19.02 -0.91
C LEU A 104 -5.24 -18.57 -2.08
N ASN A 105 -5.36 -17.26 -2.28
CA ASN A 105 -6.01 -16.69 -3.44
C ASN A 105 -4.94 -16.26 -4.47
N SER A 106 -4.68 -17.10 -5.45
CA SER A 106 -3.69 -16.83 -6.50
C SER A 106 -4.14 -15.78 -7.52
N ASN A 107 -5.43 -15.40 -7.53
CA ASN A 107 -5.95 -14.39 -8.45
C ASN A 107 -5.71 -12.97 -7.93
N THR A 108 -5.45 -12.80 -6.63
CA THR A 108 -5.10 -11.51 -6.06
C THR A 108 -3.61 -11.24 -6.26
N LYS A 109 -3.29 -10.31 -7.14
CA LYS A 109 -1.91 -9.90 -7.41
C LYS A 109 -1.45 -8.88 -6.39
N VAL A 110 -0.45 -9.27 -5.60
CA VAL A 110 0.15 -8.42 -4.58
C VAL A 110 1.67 -8.43 -4.68
N GLU A 111 2.26 -7.30 -4.33
CA GLU A 111 3.71 -7.12 -4.27
C GLU A 111 4.08 -6.45 -2.95
N LEU A 112 5.13 -6.97 -2.29
CA LEU A 112 5.77 -6.28 -1.19
C LEU A 112 6.70 -5.20 -1.73
N LEU A 113 6.40 -3.95 -1.39
CA LEU A 113 7.17 -2.79 -1.77
C LEU A 113 8.33 -2.54 -0.80
N GLY A 114 9.24 -1.66 -1.21
CA GLY A 114 10.34 -1.18 -0.37
C GLY A 114 9.86 -0.67 0.99
N GLY A 115 10.71 -0.85 2.01
CA GLY A 115 10.38 -0.54 3.41
C GLY A 115 9.53 -1.60 4.12
N SER A 116 9.18 -2.70 3.43
CA SER A 116 8.67 -3.90 4.09
C SER A 116 9.80 -4.66 4.80
N GLY A 117 9.46 -5.36 5.88
CA GLY A 117 10.40 -6.18 6.64
C GLY A 117 10.14 -6.14 8.14
N VAL A 118 11.11 -6.61 8.91
CA VAL A 118 11.08 -6.56 10.38
C VAL A 118 12.14 -5.58 10.87
N SER A 119 11.72 -4.62 11.72
CA SER A 119 12.63 -3.68 12.37
C SER A 119 12.10 -3.29 13.74
N ASN A 120 13.00 -3.21 14.73
CA ASN A 120 12.66 -2.82 16.11
C ASN A 120 11.48 -3.61 16.70
N GLY A 121 11.39 -4.91 16.41
CA GLY A 121 10.31 -5.77 16.89
C GLY A 121 8.94 -5.50 16.24
N VAL A 122 8.90 -4.82 15.09
CA VAL A 122 7.69 -4.55 14.31
C VAL A 122 7.83 -5.16 12.93
N MET A 123 6.87 -5.99 12.53
CA MET A 123 6.71 -6.42 11.14
C MET A 123 5.89 -5.37 10.39
N THR A 124 6.40 -4.96 9.23
CA THR A 124 5.75 -3.98 8.35
C THR A 124 5.68 -4.55 6.94
N ALA A 125 4.49 -4.53 6.34
CA ALA A 125 4.28 -4.87 4.94
C ALA A 125 3.70 -3.65 4.22
N ASN A 126 4.46 -3.07 3.30
CA ASN A 126 3.98 -2.09 2.33
C ASN A 126 3.57 -2.87 1.08
N VAL A 127 2.31 -2.76 0.69
CA VAL A 127 1.72 -3.64 -0.32
C VAL A 127 1.16 -2.82 -1.47
N LYS A 128 1.52 -3.19 -2.70
CA LYS A 128 0.77 -2.87 -3.91
C LYS A 128 -0.19 -4.02 -4.18
N CYS A 129 -1.47 -3.72 -4.38
CA CYS A 129 -2.46 -4.69 -4.82
C CYS A 129 -3.07 -4.23 -6.14
N GLU A 130 -2.99 -5.08 -7.14
CA GLU A 130 -3.55 -4.81 -8.47
C GLU A 130 -5.03 -5.25 -8.51
N PRO A 131 -5.85 -4.66 -9.39
CA PRO A 131 -7.20 -5.15 -9.62
C PRO A 131 -7.17 -6.60 -10.15
N PRO A 132 -8.21 -7.41 -9.84
CA PRO A 132 -8.33 -8.77 -10.34
C PRO A 132 -8.45 -8.85 -11.87
#